data_AF-A0A534J9M0-F1
#
_entry.id   AF-A0A534J9M0-F1
#
_cell.length_a   1.000
_cell.length_b   1.000
_cell.length_c   1.000
_cell.angle_alpha   90.00
_cell.angle_beta   90.00
_cell.angle_gamma   90.00
#
_symmetry.space_group_name_H-M   'P 1'
#
loop_
_entity.id
_entity.type
_entity.pdbx_description
1 polymer ?
#
loop_
_entity_poly.entity_id
_entity_poly.type
_entity_poly.pdbx_seq_one_letter_code
_entity_poly.pdbx_strand_id
1 'polypeptide(L)'
;MSRSVFVEELVHTPIEEQSTEIVERKGVGHPDSVADGLAEAVSRALSKMYIERYGRILHHNTDQVEVVGGQSAPKFGGGVFLEPAYILLCGRATTSVNGERLPYRPVAIHAAHDYLERA
;
A
#
# COMPACT_ATOMS: atom_id res chain seq x y z
N MET A 1 -30.22 -16.58 -6.32
CA MET A 1 -29.51 -16.96 -7.56
C MET A 1 -28.47 -18.00 -7.21
N SER A 2 -28.38 -19.09 -7.95
CA SER A 2 -27.27 -20.04 -7.83
C SER A 2 -26.00 -19.36 -8.35
N ARG A 3 -24.85 -19.61 -7.70
CA ARG A 3 -23.56 -19.12 -8.20
C ARG A 3 -23.21 -19.85 -9.49
N SER A 4 -22.69 -19.12 -10.47
CA SER A 4 -22.12 -19.71 -11.69
C SER A 4 -20.68 -20.14 -11.37
N VAL A 5 -20.50 -21.40 -11.01
CA VAL A 5 -19.18 -22.00 -10.76
C VAL A 5 -18.93 -23.02 -11.84
N PHE A 6 -17.81 -22.88 -12.53
CA PHE A 6 -17.37 -23.79 -13.59
C PHE A 6 -16.09 -24.49 -13.11
N VAL A 7 -16.05 -25.81 -13.27
CA VAL A 7 -14.88 -26.63 -12.97
C VAL A 7 -14.56 -27.40 -14.25
N GLU A 8 -13.36 -27.23 -14.76
CA GLU A 8 -12.89 -27.88 -15.98
C GLU A 8 -11.47 -28.43 -15.78
N GLU A 9 -11.12 -29.42 -16.60
CA GLU A 9 -9.76 -29.97 -16.64
C GLU A 9 -8.83 -28.99 -17.35
N LEU A 10 -7.68 -28.70 -16.72
CA LEU A 10 -6.61 -27.93 -17.33
C LEU A 10 -5.49 -28.87 -17.77
N VAL A 11 -5.32 -29.05 -19.09
CA VAL A 11 -4.21 -29.83 -19.65
C VAL A 11 -3.01 -28.91 -19.85
N HIS A 12 -2.06 -28.96 -18.92
CA HIS A 12 -0.84 -28.14 -18.93
C HIS A 12 0.30 -28.86 -18.17
N THR A 13 1.55 -28.67 -18.61
CA THR A 13 2.73 -29.19 -17.89
C THR A 13 2.86 -28.48 -16.54
N PRO A 14 2.87 -29.20 -15.40
CA PRO A 14 3.07 -28.60 -14.08
C PRO A 14 4.31 -27.70 -14.05
N ILE A 15 4.28 -26.59 -13.30
CA ILE A 15 5.40 -25.63 -13.22
C ILE A 15 6.71 -26.36 -12.85
N GLU A 16 6.66 -27.25 -11.87
CA GLU A 16 7.77 -28.10 -11.39
C GLU A 16 8.35 -29.05 -12.45
N GLU A 17 7.60 -29.31 -13.54
CA GLU A 17 8.02 -30.17 -14.65
C GLU A 17 8.47 -29.36 -15.88
N GLN A 18 8.43 -28.03 -15.83
CA GLN A 18 8.91 -27.19 -16.92
C GLN A 18 10.44 -27.17 -16.96
N SER A 19 11.00 -26.92 -18.15
CA SER A 19 12.46 -26.88 -18.33
C SER A 19 13.14 -25.65 -17.71
N THR A 20 12.38 -24.63 -17.32
CA THR A 20 12.91 -23.37 -16.75
C THR A 20 11.85 -22.71 -15.88
N GLU A 21 12.27 -22.22 -14.71
CA GLU A 21 11.44 -21.45 -13.79
C GLU A 21 12.23 -20.22 -13.29
N ILE A 22 11.55 -19.07 -13.16
CA ILE A 22 12.10 -17.84 -12.61
C ILE A 22 11.09 -17.25 -11.63
N VAL A 23 11.56 -16.95 -10.42
CA VAL A 23 10.75 -16.37 -9.34
C VAL A 23 11.44 -15.12 -8.78
N GLU A 24 10.69 -14.04 -8.61
CA GLU A 24 11.16 -12.80 -7.97
C GLU A 24 10.28 -12.46 -6.77
N ARG A 25 10.90 -11.95 -5.71
CA ARG A 25 10.21 -11.35 -4.57
C ARG A 25 10.89 -10.04 -4.17
N LYS A 26 10.12 -8.96 -4.16
CA LYS A 26 10.54 -7.67 -3.59
C LYS A 26 10.32 -7.68 -2.08
N GLY A 27 11.38 -7.39 -1.34
CA GLY A 27 11.37 -7.37 0.13
C GLY A 27 10.67 -6.13 0.69
N VAL A 28 10.41 -6.11 1.99
CA VAL A 28 9.65 -5.03 2.66
C VAL A 28 10.26 -3.63 2.51
N GLY A 29 11.59 -3.53 2.38
CA GLY A 29 12.29 -2.25 2.17
C GLY A 29 12.50 -1.87 0.70
N HIS A 30 12.02 -2.68 -0.25
CA HIS A 30 12.13 -2.36 -1.67
C HIS A 30 11.18 -1.19 -2.01
N PRO A 31 11.65 -0.17 -2.78
CA PRO A 31 10.88 0.84 -3.50
C PRO A 31 9.36 0.67 -3.53
N ASP A 32 9.02 -0.22 -4.45
CA ASP A 32 7.67 -0.60 -4.84
C ASP A 32 6.89 -1.26 -3.69
N SER A 33 7.51 -2.15 -2.92
CA SER A 33 6.83 -2.80 -1.79
C SER A 33 6.55 -1.83 -0.64
N VAL A 34 7.38 -0.80 -0.48
CA VAL A 34 7.10 0.32 0.43
C VAL A 34 5.89 1.11 -0.07
N ALA A 35 5.79 1.39 -1.39
CA ALA A 35 4.63 2.04 -1.98
C ALA A 35 3.34 1.22 -1.77
N ASP A 36 3.38 -0.08 -2.04
CA ASP A 36 2.26 -1.02 -1.81
C ASP A 36 1.82 -1.01 -0.34
N GLY A 37 2.79 -1.09 0.58
CA GLY A 37 2.53 -1.13 2.01
C GLY A 37 1.94 0.18 2.54
N LEU A 38 2.43 1.33 2.07
CA LEU A 38 1.88 2.65 2.37
C LEU A 38 0.44 2.77 1.85
N ALA A 39 0.18 2.38 0.60
CA ALA A 39 -1.14 2.42 -0.01
C ALA A 39 -2.17 1.64 0.81
N GLU A 40 -1.81 0.42 1.20
CA GLU A 40 -2.66 -0.46 2.00
C GLU A 40 -2.80 0.00 3.45
N ALA A 41 -1.73 0.51 4.08
CA ALA A 41 -1.80 1.06 5.42
C ALA A 41 -2.78 2.23 5.51
N VAL A 42 -2.74 3.14 4.52
CA VAL A 42 -3.69 4.26 4.41
C VAL A 42 -5.11 3.75 4.19
N SER A 43 -5.33 2.80 3.28
CA SER A 43 -6.64 2.18 3.01
C SER A 43 -7.27 1.62 4.29
N ARG A 44 -6.49 0.85 5.05
CA ARG A 44 -6.94 0.25 6.32
C ARG A 44 -7.24 1.32 7.37
N ALA A 45 -6.44 2.37 7.46
CA ALA A 45 -6.67 3.46 8.41
C ALA A 45 -7.94 4.26 8.09
N LEU A 46 -8.17 4.59 6.81
CA LEU A 46 -9.40 5.23 6.36
C LEU A 46 -10.62 4.34 6.62
N SER A 47 -10.52 3.04 6.30
CA SER A 47 -11.58 2.06 6.58
C SER A 47 -11.95 2.01 8.06
N LYS A 48 -10.97 1.97 8.97
CA LYS A 48 -11.21 2.00 10.42
C LYS A 48 -11.90 3.30 10.86
N MET A 49 -11.39 4.46 10.42
CA MET A 49 -11.99 5.75 10.72
C MET A 49 -13.46 5.81 10.24
N TYR A 50 -13.76 5.28 9.05
CA TYR A 50 -15.13 5.24 8.53
C TYR A 50 -16.04 4.33 9.34
N ILE A 51 -15.57 3.14 9.75
CA ILE A 51 -16.32 2.22 10.60
C ILE A 51 -16.59 2.85 11.97
N GLU A 52 -15.57 3.45 12.61
CA GLU A 52 -15.68 4.06 13.93
C GLU A 52 -16.69 5.23 13.95
N ARG A 53 -16.76 6.02 12.87
CA ARG A 53 -17.63 7.20 12.80
C ARG A 53 -19.01 6.93 12.22
N TYR A 54 -19.12 6.00 11.26
CA TYR A 54 -20.33 5.82 10.45
C TYR A 54 -20.81 4.36 10.36
N GLY A 55 -20.16 3.44 11.08
CA GLY A 55 -20.56 2.03 11.14
C GLY A 55 -20.36 1.25 9.84
N ARG A 56 -19.70 1.83 8.84
CA ARG A 56 -19.45 1.22 7.53
C ARG A 56 -18.22 1.83 6.87
N ILE A 57 -17.61 1.08 5.96
CA ILE A 57 -16.55 1.60 5.09
C ILE A 57 -17.17 2.53 4.04
N LEU A 58 -16.58 3.70 3.84
CA LEU A 58 -16.97 4.62 2.76
C LEU A 58 -15.99 4.51 1.59
N HIS A 59 -16.41 4.98 0.41
CA HIS A 59 -15.61 4.87 -0.79
C HIS A 59 -14.27 5.60 -0.66
N HIS A 60 -13.19 4.89 -0.95
CA HIS A 60 -11.83 5.40 -1.09
C HIS A 60 -11.01 4.40 -1.92
N ASN A 61 -9.99 4.88 -2.61
CA ASN A 61 -8.96 4.07 -3.27
C ASN A 61 -7.63 4.81 -3.10
N THR A 62 -6.66 4.20 -2.44
CA THR A 62 -5.37 4.81 -2.06
C THR A 62 -4.18 4.06 -2.65
N ASP A 63 -4.44 3.35 -3.74
CA ASP A 63 -3.55 2.52 -4.56
C ASP A 63 -2.57 3.31 -5.43
N GLN A 64 -2.37 4.59 -5.13
CA GLN A 64 -1.49 5.48 -5.86
C GLN A 64 -0.52 6.12 -4.87
N VAL A 65 0.71 5.63 -4.83
CA VAL A 65 1.78 6.16 -3.98
C VAL A 65 3.04 6.28 -4.81
N GLU A 66 3.63 7.47 -4.81
CA GLU A 66 4.94 7.71 -5.43
C GLU A 66 6.01 7.75 -4.34
N VAL A 67 7.06 6.94 -4.48
CA VAL A 67 8.24 6.96 -3.61
C VAL A 67 9.42 7.48 -4.42
N VAL A 68 9.71 8.77 -4.26
CA VAL A 68 10.82 9.44 -4.94
C VAL A 68 12.07 9.32 -4.08
N GLY A 69 13.11 8.71 -4.65
CA GLY A 69 14.40 8.54 -4.00
C GLY A 69 15.05 9.87 -3.61
N GLY A 70 15.66 9.90 -2.43
CA GLY A 70 16.55 10.97 -2.00
C GLY A 70 18.02 10.66 -2.30
N GLN A 71 18.92 11.27 -1.54
CA GLN A 71 20.37 11.03 -1.62
C GLN A 71 20.97 10.82 -0.23
N SER A 72 21.95 9.94 -0.13
CA SER A 72 22.68 9.70 1.11
C SER A 72 24.18 9.54 0.85
N ALA A 73 24.98 9.88 1.86
CA ALA A 73 26.42 9.67 1.89
C ALA A 73 26.76 8.62 2.96
N PRO A 74 26.54 7.32 2.68
CA PRO A 74 26.86 6.25 3.63
C PRO A 74 28.38 6.06 3.77
N LYS A 75 28.83 5.74 4.98
CA LYS A 75 30.22 5.34 5.27
C LYS A 75 30.25 4.28 6.37
N PHE A 76 31.37 3.58 6.54
CA PHE A 76 31.49 2.70 7.70
C PHE A 76 31.38 3.50 9.01
N GLY A 77 30.60 2.98 9.96
CA GLY A 77 30.34 3.66 11.25
C GLY A 77 29.29 4.78 11.19
N GLY A 78 28.59 4.99 10.07
CA GLY A 78 27.46 5.92 10.00
C GLY A 78 27.27 6.56 8.62
N GLY A 79 26.81 7.80 8.59
CA GLY A 79 26.54 8.50 7.34
C GLY A 79 25.52 9.61 7.56
N VAL A 80 25.11 10.24 6.48
CA VAL A 80 24.10 11.29 6.51
C VAL A 80 23.16 11.16 5.31
N PHE A 81 21.90 11.53 5.52
CA PHE A 81 21.02 11.86 4.41
C PHE A 81 21.40 13.25 3.89
N LEU A 82 21.64 13.34 2.58
CA LEU A 82 21.92 14.61 1.90
C LEU A 82 20.60 15.24 1.44
N GLU A 83 19.70 14.41 0.91
CA GLU A 83 18.37 14.78 0.46
C GLU A 83 17.38 13.71 0.97
N PRO A 84 16.29 14.10 1.65
CA PRO A 84 15.30 13.14 2.12
C PRO A 84 14.57 12.50 0.93
N ALA A 85 14.17 11.24 1.08
CA ALA A 85 13.19 10.66 0.19
C ALA A 85 11.86 11.41 0.32
N TYR A 86 11.12 11.49 -0.79
CA TYR A 86 9.81 12.13 -0.84
C TYR A 86 8.73 11.11 -1.16
N ILE A 87 7.63 11.15 -0.42
CA ILE A 87 6.49 10.27 -0.62
C ILE A 87 5.26 11.11 -0.93
N LEU A 88 4.62 10.82 -2.06
CA LEU A 88 3.35 11.42 -2.45
C LEU A 88 2.23 10.38 -2.34
N LEU A 89 1.31 10.62 -1.42
CA LEU A 89 0.08 9.84 -1.26
C LEU A 89 -1.02 10.41 -2.17
N CYS A 90 -1.44 9.61 -3.15
CA CYS A 90 -2.47 9.95 -4.14
C CYS A 90 -3.74 9.09 -3.95
N GLY A 91 -4.70 9.28 -4.85
CA GLY A 91 -5.96 8.52 -4.88
C GLY A 91 -7.20 9.33 -4.50
N ARG A 92 -8.23 8.64 -4.01
CA ARG A 92 -9.54 9.20 -3.64
C ARG A 92 -9.94 8.76 -2.24
N ALA A 93 -10.60 9.66 -1.51
CA ALA A 93 -11.24 9.35 -0.24
C ALA A 93 -12.57 10.11 -0.13
N THR A 94 -13.55 9.53 0.54
CA THR A 94 -14.75 10.27 0.94
C THR A 94 -14.33 11.31 1.97
N THR A 95 -14.39 12.59 1.60
CA THR A 95 -13.85 13.69 2.43
C THR A 95 -14.89 14.39 3.28
N SER A 96 -16.19 14.24 2.97
CA SER A 96 -17.29 14.84 3.71
C SER A 96 -18.50 13.91 3.78
N VAL A 97 -19.20 13.89 4.92
CA VAL A 97 -20.44 13.14 5.14
C VAL A 97 -21.41 14.04 5.89
N ASN A 98 -22.64 14.21 5.39
CA ASN A 98 -23.68 15.03 6.03
C ASN A 98 -23.23 16.45 6.43
N GLY A 99 -22.36 17.07 5.64
CA GLY A 99 -21.81 18.42 5.91
C GLY A 99 -20.61 18.46 6.87
N GLU A 100 -20.25 17.33 7.50
CA GLU A 100 -19.02 17.22 8.31
C GLU A 100 -17.83 16.88 7.41
N ARG A 101 -16.72 17.62 7.54
CA ARG A 101 -15.45 17.31 6.87
C ARG A 101 -14.68 16.29 7.70
N LEU A 102 -14.33 15.16 7.10
CA LEU A 102 -13.54 14.12 7.75
C LEU A 102 -12.05 14.46 7.76
N PRO A 103 -11.29 13.97 8.77
CA PRO A 103 -9.84 14.15 8.86
C PRO A 103 -9.04 13.17 7.98
N TYR A 104 -9.45 12.99 6.71
CA TYR A 104 -8.85 11.98 5.80
C TYR A 104 -7.35 12.18 5.54
N ARG A 105 -6.87 13.44 5.40
CA ARG A 105 -5.44 13.74 5.19
C ARG A 105 -4.59 13.42 6.43
N PRO A 106 -4.92 13.93 7.64
CA PRO A 106 -4.19 13.54 8.85
C PRO A 106 -4.14 12.04 9.09
N VAL A 107 -5.24 11.32 8.84
CA VAL A 107 -5.30 9.85 8.97
C VAL A 107 -4.35 9.18 7.99
N ALA A 108 -4.34 9.60 6.72
CA ALA A 108 -3.42 9.07 5.73
C ALA A 108 -1.95 9.31 6.08
N ILE A 109 -1.60 10.53 6.50
CA ILE A 109 -0.22 10.87 6.88
C ILE A 109 0.23 10.09 8.11
N HIS A 110 -0.61 10.00 9.16
CA HIS A 110 -0.27 9.19 10.34
C HIS A 110 -0.09 7.72 10.00
N ALA A 111 -0.99 7.14 9.21
CA ALA A 111 -0.89 5.75 8.80
C ALA A 111 0.39 5.46 8.00
N ALA A 112 0.81 6.40 7.15
CA ALA A 112 2.06 6.30 6.41
C ALA A 112 3.29 6.34 7.32
N HIS A 113 3.32 7.26 8.30
CA HIS A 113 4.41 7.31 9.29
C HIS A 113 4.45 6.05 10.15
N ASP A 114 3.31 5.63 10.70
CA ASP A 114 3.20 4.41 11.51
C ASP A 114 3.66 3.16 10.76
N TYR A 115 3.41 3.10 9.44
CA TYR A 115 3.89 2.00 8.59
C TYR A 115 5.42 2.00 8.48
N LEU A 116 6.02 3.16 8.19
CA LEU A 116 7.48 3.28 8.01
C LEU A 116 8.26 3.08 9.32
N GLU A 117 7.67 3.40 10.47
CA GLU A 117 8.33 3.19 11.78
C GLU A 117 8.33 1.72 12.23
N ARG A 118 7.39 0.91 11.73
CA ARG A 118 7.25 -0.51 12.11
C ARG A 118 7.95 -1.48 11.15
N ALA A 119 8.27 -1.01 9.95
CA ALA A 119 8.82 -1.81 8.86
C ALA A 119 10.30 -2.14 9.02
#